data_AF-A0A8C3FBP6-F1
#
_entry.id   AF-A0A8C3FBP6-F1
#
_cell.length_a   1.000
_cell.length_b   1.000
_cell.length_c   1.000
_cell.angle_alpha   90.00
_cell.angle_beta   90.00
_cell.angle_gamma   90.00
#
_symmetry.space_group_name_H-M   'P 1'
#
loop_
_entity.id
_entity.type
_entity.pdbx_description
1 polymer ?
#
loop_
_entity_poly.entity_id
_entity_poly.type
_entity_poly.pdbx_seq_one_letter_code
_entity_poly.pdbx_strand_id
1 'polypeptide(L)'
;MAARGGIKDLQEAVICSICLASFNNPVILIKCGHNFCRSCITQYCKESKVSPPYPCPQCREPFQEGEFQPNRDLRNVVEIAKKIPEPRGKKACEKHEELLKLFCEVDQTPICVVCRESRSHKDHAVLPIDEAAVDYQVMFAFGGIPARAHSRHQPSKLLLGVADSKGRHSLQSFFFFKQLETERQKIVAEFQQLRQFLEEQERLLLAQLEELNKEIEKRRDEYVAKVSEELSSFSSLINEMEQKCQQPKHPRT
;
A
#
# COMPACT_ATOMS: atom_id res chain seq x y z
N MET A 1 6.13 -21.58 -22.34
CA MET A 1 5.94 -20.78 -21.12
C MET A 1 6.06 -19.26 -21.35
N ALA A 2 6.71 -18.79 -22.42
CA ALA A 2 6.85 -17.36 -22.76
C ALA A 2 5.52 -16.60 -23.06
N ALA A 3 4.51 -17.29 -23.62
CA ALA A 3 3.26 -16.63 -24.02
C ALA A 3 2.33 -16.21 -22.86
N ARG A 4 2.50 -16.77 -21.64
CA ARG A 4 1.63 -16.44 -20.49
C ARG A 4 2.05 -15.17 -19.75
N GLY A 5 3.34 -14.82 -19.76
CA GLY A 5 3.84 -13.54 -19.24
C GLY A 5 3.36 -12.38 -20.10
N GLY A 6 3.59 -12.48 -21.42
CA GLY A 6 3.26 -11.41 -22.37
C GLY A 6 1.78 -11.02 -22.44
N ILE A 7 0.83 -11.90 -22.06
CA ILE A 7 -0.59 -11.55 -22.02
C ILE A 7 -0.93 -10.70 -20.79
N LYS A 8 -0.33 -10.98 -19.62
CA LYS A 8 -0.50 -10.15 -18.42
C LYS A 8 0.18 -8.80 -18.60
N ASP A 9 1.39 -8.80 -19.14
CA ASP A 9 2.15 -7.58 -19.43
C ASP A 9 1.37 -6.67 -20.43
N LEU A 10 0.68 -7.27 -21.40
CA LEU A 10 -0.19 -6.53 -22.34
C LEU A 10 -1.45 -5.96 -21.66
N GLN A 11 -2.06 -6.71 -20.74
CA GLN A 11 -3.26 -6.25 -20.02
C GLN A 11 -2.94 -5.09 -19.07
N GLU A 12 -1.77 -5.10 -18.43
CA GLU A 12 -1.29 -3.98 -17.61
C GLU A 12 -0.88 -2.77 -18.47
N ALA A 13 -0.29 -3.01 -19.64
CA ALA A 13 0.13 -1.95 -20.57
C ALA A 13 -1.04 -1.15 -21.20
N VAL A 14 -2.28 -1.62 -21.10
CA VAL A 14 -3.48 -0.95 -21.64
C VAL A 14 -4.32 -0.23 -20.57
N ILE A 15 -3.77 0.00 -19.38
CA ILE A 15 -4.45 0.66 -18.26
C ILE A 15 -4.10 2.15 -18.22
N CYS A 16 -5.11 2.99 -18.03
CA CYS A 16 -4.93 4.42 -17.80
C CYS A 16 -4.50 4.69 -16.35
N SER A 17 -3.40 5.43 -16.16
CA SER A 17 -2.89 5.74 -14.82
C SER A 17 -3.74 6.73 -14.01
N ILE A 18 -4.78 7.32 -14.60
CA ILE A 18 -5.70 8.25 -13.90
C ILE A 18 -6.90 7.49 -13.34
N CYS A 19 -7.65 6.77 -14.19
CA CYS A 19 -8.84 6.02 -13.74
C CYS A 19 -8.56 4.58 -13.34
N LEU A 20 -7.33 4.09 -13.54
CA LEU A 20 -6.90 2.71 -13.26
C LEU A 20 -7.75 1.64 -13.97
N ALA A 21 -8.40 2.02 -15.08
CA ALA A 21 -9.17 1.14 -15.94
C ALA A 21 -8.56 1.08 -17.35
N SER A 22 -8.97 0.10 -18.16
CA SER A 22 -8.55 0.02 -19.56
C SER A 22 -8.86 1.31 -20.31
N PHE A 23 -7.95 1.75 -21.20
CA PHE A 23 -8.13 3.00 -21.91
C PHE A 23 -9.47 3.08 -22.66
N ASN A 24 -10.21 4.16 -22.44
CA ASN A 24 -11.39 4.51 -23.21
C ASN A 24 -11.10 5.78 -24.01
N ASN A 25 -11.15 5.67 -25.35
CA ASN A 25 -10.72 6.72 -26.28
C ASN A 25 -9.36 7.31 -25.91
N PRO A 26 -8.27 6.51 -25.98
CA PRO A 26 -6.94 6.95 -25.58
C PRO A 26 -6.46 8.14 -26.42
N VAL A 27 -5.77 9.06 -25.75
CA VAL A 27 -5.04 10.18 -26.36
C VAL A 27 -3.59 10.15 -25.89
N ILE A 28 -2.67 10.60 -26.75
CA ILE A 28 -1.24 10.71 -26.48
C ILE A 28 -0.85 12.17 -26.30
N LEU A 29 -0.10 12.48 -25.25
CA LEU A 29 0.55 13.78 -25.07
C LEU A 29 1.75 13.89 -26.02
N ILE A 30 1.75 14.88 -26.91
CA ILE A 30 2.72 14.96 -28.02
C ILE A 30 4.17 15.10 -27.51
N LYS A 31 4.39 15.83 -26.41
CA LYS A 31 5.75 16.12 -25.90
C LYS A 31 6.40 14.95 -25.18
N CYS A 32 5.63 14.20 -24.38
CA CYS A 32 6.18 13.14 -23.53
C CYS A 32 5.73 11.72 -23.91
N GLY A 33 4.83 11.57 -24.87
CA GLY A 33 4.37 10.28 -25.37
C GLY A 33 3.48 9.47 -24.41
N HIS A 34 3.14 10.01 -23.23
CA HIS A 34 2.26 9.34 -22.27
C HIS A 34 0.81 9.34 -22.73
N ASN A 35 0.07 8.27 -22.37
CA ASN A 35 -1.27 8.01 -22.87
C ASN A 35 -2.31 8.04 -21.75
N PHE A 36 -3.47 8.63 -22.02
CA PHE A 36 -4.57 8.78 -21.05
C PHE A 36 -5.92 8.60 -21.75
N CYS A 37 -6.97 8.28 -21.00
CA CYS A 37 -8.34 8.40 -21.53
C CYS A 37 -8.63 9.88 -21.84
N ARG A 38 -9.32 10.16 -22.95
CA ARG A 38 -9.71 11.54 -23.31
C ARG A 38 -10.46 12.23 -22.18
N SER A 39 -11.42 11.55 -21.55
CA SER A 39 -12.18 12.10 -20.42
C SER A 39 -11.29 12.41 -19.23
N CYS A 40 -10.39 11.49 -18.87
CA CYS A 40 -9.49 11.64 -17.72
C CYS A 40 -8.55 12.83 -17.86
N ILE A 41 -7.87 12.99 -19.00
CA ILE A 41 -6.94 14.12 -19.18
C ILE A 41 -7.69 15.46 -19.31
N THR A 42 -8.90 15.45 -19.89
CA THR A 42 -9.74 16.65 -19.97
C THR A 42 -10.21 17.08 -18.58
N GLN A 43 -10.65 16.13 -17.75
CA GLN A 43 -11.07 16.40 -16.37
C GLN A 43 -9.89 16.88 -15.52
N TYR A 44 -8.71 16.27 -15.69
CA TYR A 44 -7.48 16.72 -15.04
C TYR A 44 -7.15 18.19 -15.34
N CYS A 45 -7.27 18.63 -16.60
CA CYS A 45 -7.04 20.03 -16.97
C CYS A 45 -8.10 20.97 -16.37
N LYS A 46 -9.37 20.54 -16.33
CA LYS A 46 -10.49 21.32 -15.76
C LYS A 46 -10.43 21.48 -14.25
N GLU A 47 -10.00 20.46 -13.52
CA GLU A 47 -9.93 20.46 -12.06
C GLU A 47 -8.60 21.05 -11.54
N SER A 48 -7.62 21.22 -12.42
CA SER A 48 -6.33 21.82 -12.08
C SER A 48 -6.49 23.28 -11.66
N LYS A 49 -5.92 23.62 -10.49
CA LYS A 49 -5.79 25.00 -10.00
C LYS A 49 -4.65 25.77 -10.68
N VAL A 50 -3.86 25.10 -11.52
CA VAL A 50 -2.70 25.65 -12.21
C VAL A 50 -3.13 26.10 -13.60
N SER A 51 -2.79 27.33 -13.98
CA SER A 51 -2.97 27.84 -15.35
C SER A 51 -2.06 27.09 -16.33
N PRO A 52 -2.47 26.88 -17.60
CA PRO A 52 -1.63 26.25 -18.61
C PRO A 52 -0.23 26.90 -18.69
N PRO A 53 0.86 26.13 -18.94
CA PRO A 53 0.88 24.69 -19.24
C PRO A 53 0.66 23.78 -18.02
N TYR A 54 -0.08 22.69 -18.23
CA TYR A 54 -0.37 21.67 -17.22
C TYR A 54 0.78 20.64 -17.12
N PRO A 55 1.08 20.10 -15.93
CA PRO A 55 2.08 19.06 -15.79
C PRO A 55 1.52 17.68 -16.16
N CYS A 56 2.26 16.87 -16.92
CA CYS A 56 1.87 15.48 -17.20
C CYS A 56 1.69 14.67 -15.91
N PRO A 57 0.58 13.92 -15.73
CA PRO A 57 0.35 13.11 -14.53
C PRO A 57 1.40 12.02 -14.26
N GLN A 58 2.15 11.59 -15.27
CA GLN A 58 3.19 10.56 -15.13
C GLN A 58 4.59 11.13 -14.97
N CYS A 59 5.03 12.03 -15.86
CA CYS A 59 6.41 12.52 -15.89
C CYS A 59 6.56 14.01 -15.57
N ARG A 60 5.45 14.72 -15.32
CA ARG A 60 5.39 16.16 -15.04
C ARG A 60 5.87 17.09 -16.16
N GLU A 61 6.18 16.56 -17.35
CA GLU A 61 6.47 17.35 -18.55
C GLU A 61 5.30 18.32 -18.87
N PRO A 62 5.56 19.61 -19.09
CA PRO A 62 4.52 20.62 -19.30
C PRO A 62 3.85 20.50 -20.69
N PHE A 63 2.52 20.55 -20.73
CA PHE A 63 1.71 20.49 -21.95
C PHE A 63 0.56 21.50 -21.94
N GLN A 64 0.08 21.91 -23.12
CA GLN A 64 -1.09 22.80 -23.26
C GLN A 64 -2.38 21.99 -23.43
N GLU A 65 -3.52 22.55 -23.02
CA GLU A 65 -4.82 21.93 -23.31
C GLU A 65 -5.04 21.84 -24.83
N GLY A 66 -5.31 20.64 -25.33
CA GLY A 66 -5.39 20.36 -26.77
C GLY A 66 -4.10 19.87 -27.42
N GLU A 67 -2.94 19.91 -26.74
CA GLU A 67 -1.69 19.25 -27.18
C GLU A 67 -1.71 17.72 -26.98
N PHE A 68 -2.87 17.09 -27.19
CA PHE A 68 -3.02 15.65 -27.23
C PHE A 68 -3.82 15.21 -28.44
N GLN A 69 -3.38 14.12 -29.05
CA GLN A 69 -4.01 13.56 -30.25
C GLN A 69 -4.64 12.21 -29.94
N PRO A 70 -5.75 11.84 -30.59
CA PRO A 70 -6.29 10.49 -30.47
C PRO A 70 -5.26 9.43 -30.87
N ASN A 71 -4.97 8.49 -29.98
CA ASN A 71 -4.09 7.37 -30.27
C ASN A 71 -4.92 6.19 -30.80
N ARG A 72 -5.14 6.17 -32.12
CA ARG A 72 -5.96 5.14 -32.78
C ARG A 72 -5.32 3.76 -32.66
N ASP A 73 -3.99 3.68 -32.69
CA ASP A 73 -3.26 2.43 -32.58
C ASP A 73 -3.42 1.83 -31.19
N LEU A 74 -3.25 2.64 -30.14
CA LEU A 74 -3.51 2.18 -28.77
C LEU A 74 -4.98 1.81 -28.56
N ARG A 75 -5.93 2.52 -29.18
CA ARG A 75 -7.34 2.12 -29.15
C ARG A 75 -7.52 0.74 -29.77
N ASN A 76 -6.91 0.47 -30.92
CA ASN A 76 -6.97 -0.84 -31.57
C ASN A 76 -6.33 -1.92 -30.71
N VAL A 77 -5.18 -1.64 -30.08
CA VAL A 77 -4.51 -2.56 -29.14
C VAL A 77 -5.39 -2.86 -27.93
N VAL A 78 -6.07 -1.86 -27.36
CA VAL A 78 -7.03 -2.05 -26.25
C VAL A 78 -8.19 -2.95 -26.68
N GLU A 79 -8.74 -2.74 -27.88
CA GLU A 79 -9.82 -3.58 -28.40
C GLU A 79 -9.36 -5.02 -28.68
N ILE A 80 -8.12 -5.20 -29.14
CA ILE A 80 -7.51 -6.53 -29.28
C ILE A 80 -7.31 -7.16 -27.90
N ALA A 81 -6.77 -6.42 -26.93
CA ALA A 81 -6.54 -6.89 -25.56
C ALA A 81 -7.84 -7.29 -24.85
N LYS A 82 -8.96 -6.60 -25.11
CA LYS A 82 -10.30 -6.98 -24.64
C LYS A 82 -10.83 -8.27 -25.28
N LYS A 83 -10.47 -8.52 -26.55
CA LYS A 83 -10.88 -9.69 -27.33
C LYS A 83 -10.00 -10.91 -27.09
N ILE A 84 -8.76 -10.71 -26.65
CA ILE A 84 -7.96 -11.77 -26.06
C ILE A 84 -8.77 -12.21 -24.84
N PRO A 85 -9.33 -13.44 -24.85
CA PRO A 85 -9.97 -13.94 -23.66
C PRO A 85 -8.92 -13.82 -22.55
N GLU A 86 -9.26 -13.11 -21.46
CA GLU A 86 -8.59 -13.40 -20.19
C GLU A 86 -8.46 -14.93 -20.13
N PRO A 87 -7.30 -15.49 -19.77
CA PRO A 87 -7.18 -16.93 -19.61
C PRO A 87 -8.38 -17.37 -18.76
N ARG A 88 -9.33 -18.07 -19.41
CA ARG A 88 -10.75 -18.11 -19.04
C ARG A 88 -10.95 -18.13 -17.53
N GLY A 89 -11.49 -17.03 -16.98
CA GLY A 89 -11.64 -16.87 -15.53
C GLY A 89 -13.05 -16.58 -15.00
N LYS A 90 -14.04 -16.22 -15.83
CA LYS A 90 -15.39 -15.89 -15.34
C LYS A 90 -16.47 -16.50 -16.23
N LYS A 91 -17.16 -17.53 -15.73
CA LYS A 91 -18.35 -18.13 -16.36
C LYS A 91 -19.61 -17.48 -15.75
N ALA A 92 -20.61 -17.13 -16.56
CA ALA A 92 -21.94 -16.72 -16.07
C ALA A 92 -22.84 -17.95 -15.87
N CYS A 93 -23.86 -17.83 -15.02
CA CYS A 93 -24.82 -18.91 -14.74
C CYS A 93 -25.79 -19.06 -15.91
N GLU A 94 -25.91 -20.27 -16.48
CA GLU A 94 -26.77 -20.53 -17.63
C GLU A 94 -28.28 -20.33 -17.35
N LYS A 95 -28.71 -20.49 -16.09
CA LYS A 95 -30.13 -20.42 -15.71
C LYS A 95 -30.60 -19.02 -15.31
N HIS A 96 -29.70 -18.22 -14.77
CA HIS A 96 -30.05 -16.94 -14.15
C HIS A 96 -29.31 -15.77 -14.80
N GLU A 97 -28.42 -16.04 -15.76
CA GLU A 97 -27.55 -15.07 -16.45
C GLU A 97 -26.67 -14.22 -15.51
N GLU A 98 -26.68 -14.54 -14.21
CA GLU A 98 -25.90 -13.90 -13.17
C GLU A 98 -24.48 -14.43 -13.10
N LEU A 99 -23.56 -13.57 -12.68
CA LEU A 99 -22.15 -13.94 -12.52
C LEU A 99 -22.01 -15.06 -11.47
N LEU A 100 -21.26 -16.10 -11.84
CA LEU A 100 -20.86 -17.13 -10.88
C LEU A 100 -19.78 -16.52 -9.99
N LYS A 101 -20.16 -16.23 -8.75
CA LYS A 101 -19.31 -15.62 -7.72
C LYS A 101 -19.15 -16.51 -6.50
N LEU A 102 -19.87 -17.62 -6.44
CA LEU A 102 -19.88 -18.54 -5.30
C LEU A 102 -19.49 -19.94 -5.74
N PHE A 103 -18.96 -20.72 -4.82
CA PHE A 103 -18.46 -22.06 -5.05
C PHE A 103 -19.10 -23.04 -4.08
N CYS A 104 -19.86 -24.00 -4.61
CA CYS A 104 -20.48 -25.04 -3.78
C CYS A 104 -19.50 -26.19 -3.53
N GLU A 105 -19.13 -26.43 -2.27
CA GLU A 105 -18.17 -27.47 -1.91
C GLU A 105 -18.73 -28.89 -2.09
N VAL A 106 -20.05 -29.03 -1.95
CA VAL A 106 -20.77 -30.30 -2.07
C VAL A 106 -20.86 -30.74 -3.54
N ASP A 107 -21.41 -29.87 -4.40
CA ASP A 107 -21.63 -30.17 -5.83
C ASP A 107 -20.43 -29.86 -6.69
N GLN A 108 -19.41 -29.30 -6.07
CA GLN A 108 -18.12 -28.97 -6.65
C GLN A 108 -18.17 -28.00 -7.85
N THR A 109 -19.22 -27.18 -7.93
CA THR A 109 -19.49 -26.31 -9.08
C THR A 109 -19.60 -24.84 -8.67
N PRO A 110 -19.15 -23.91 -9.54
CA PRO A 110 -19.39 -22.50 -9.34
C PRO A 110 -20.87 -22.20 -9.57
N ILE A 111 -21.49 -21.49 -8.63
CA ILE A 111 -22.89 -21.11 -8.63
C ILE A 111 -23.05 -19.58 -8.47
N CYS A 112 -24.18 -19.04 -8.91
CA CYS A 112 -24.50 -17.62 -8.68
C CYS A 112 -25.21 -17.42 -7.33
N VAL A 113 -25.36 -16.16 -6.91
CA VAL A 113 -26.04 -15.81 -5.66
C VAL A 113 -27.49 -16.30 -5.62
N VAL A 114 -28.16 -16.35 -6.76
CA VAL A 114 -29.55 -16.86 -6.87
C VAL A 114 -29.59 -18.38 -6.70
N CYS A 115 -28.58 -19.10 -7.19
CA CYS A 115 -28.47 -20.56 -7.01
C CYS A 115 -28.25 -20.94 -5.54
N ARG A 116 -27.53 -20.13 -4.75
CA ARG A 116 -27.34 -20.38 -3.31
C ARG A 116 -28.66 -20.40 -2.56
N GLU A 117 -29.57 -19.48 -2.87
CA GLU A 117 -30.88 -19.39 -2.22
C GLU A 117 -31.89 -20.42 -2.74
N SER A 118 -31.56 -21.13 -3.82
CA SER A 118 -32.41 -22.19 -4.37
C SER A 118 -32.43 -23.42 -3.46
N ARG A 119 -33.53 -24.17 -3.48
CA ARG A 119 -33.66 -25.44 -2.72
C ARG A 119 -32.54 -26.45 -3.01
N SER A 120 -31.84 -26.32 -4.15
CA SER A 120 -30.77 -27.22 -4.56
C SER A 120 -29.44 -26.98 -3.88
N HIS A 121 -29.16 -25.78 -3.36
CA HIS A 121 -27.87 -25.45 -2.72
C HIS A 121 -27.99 -24.72 -1.39
N LYS A 122 -29.21 -24.47 -0.91
CA LYS A 122 -29.48 -23.70 0.32
C LYS A 122 -28.75 -24.24 1.56
N ASP A 123 -28.63 -25.56 1.65
CA ASP A 123 -28.02 -26.26 2.80
C ASP A 123 -26.59 -26.75 2.51
N HIS A 124 -26.05 -26.45 1.32
CA HIS A 124 -24.68 -26.83 0.98
C HIS A 124 -23.69 -25.80 1.52
N ALA A 125 -22.49 -26.26 1.88
CA ALA A 125 -21.40 -25.35 2.19
C ALA A 125 -21.00 -24.61 0.90
N VAL A 126 -21.05 -23.28 0.96
CA VAL A 126 -20.77 -22.39 -0.18
C VAL A 126 -19.79 -21.31 0.25
N LEU A 127 -18.75 -21.11 -0.53
CA LEU A 127 -17.73 -20.08 -0.31
C LEU A 127 -17.73 -19.09 -1.46
N PRO A 128 -17.35 -17.82 -1.26
CA PRO A 128 -17.01 -16.93 -2.37
C PRO A 128 -15.96 -17.56 -3.28
N ILE A 129 -16.09 -17.39 -4.60
CA ILE A 129 -15.13 -17.93 -5.56
C ILE A 129 -13.76 -17.34 -5.31
N ASP A 130 -13.63 -16.10 -4.85
CA ASP A 130 -12.33 -15.52 -4.54
C ASP A 130 -11.67 -16.22 -3.34
N GLU A 131 -12.43 -16.61 -2.31
CA GLU A 131 -11.94 -17.39 -1.17
C GLU A 131 -11.63 -18.85 -1.55
N ALA A 132 -12.52 -19.50 -2.30
CA ALA A 132 -12.27 -20.82 -2.88
C ALA A 132 -11.13 -20.77 -3.93
N ALA A 133 -10.88 -19.61 -4.53
CA ALA A 133 -9.78 -19.39 -5.45
C ALA A 133 -8.50 -19.03 -4.72
N VAL A 134 -8.49 -18.55 -3.47
CA VAL A 134 -7.24 -18.44 -2.68
C VAL A 134 -6.66 -19.84 -2.47
N ASP A 135 -7.49 -20.85 -2.18
CA ASP A 135 -7.06 -22.25 -2.12
C ASP A 135 -6.53 -22.78 -3.47
N TYR A 136 -6.96 -22.21 -4.61
CA TYR A 136 -6.48 -22.57 -5.95
C TYR A 136 -5.38 -21.63 -6.50
N GLN A 137 -5.23 -20.41 -6.00
CA GLN A 137 -4.20 -19.44 -6.38
C GLN A 137 -2.88 -19.80 -5.72
N VAL A 138 -2.92 -20.34 -4.49
CA VAL A 138 -1.76 -21.05 -3.90
C VAL A 138 -1.38 -22.27 -4.77
N MET A 139 -2.33 -22.89 -5.47
CA MET A 139 -2.12 -24.01 -6.41
C MET A 139 -1.70 -23.61 -7.85
N PHE A 140 -1.64 -22.32 -8.18
CA PHE A 140 -1.15 -21.84 -9.49
C PHE A 140 0.24 -21.17 -9.44
N ALA A 141 0.78 -20.89 -8.25
CA ALA A 141 2.21 -20.60 -8.07
C ALA A 141 3.10 -21.87 -8.11
N PHE A 142 2.53 -23.03 -7.78
CA PHE A 142 3.12 -24.36 -8.02
C PHE A 142 2.10 -25.20 -8.78
N GLY A 143 2.16 -25.13 -10.11
CA GLY A 143 1.11 -25.64 -10.99
C GLY A 143 0.56 -27.03 -10.63
N GLY A 144 -0.75 -27.09 -10.38
CA GLY A 144 -1.51 -28.34 -10.39
C GLY A 144 -2.92 -28.14 -9.86
N ILE A 145 -3.93 -28.43 -10.68
CA ILE A 145 -5.36 -28.34 -10.35
C ILE A 145 -5.74 -29.44 -9.34
N PRO A 146 -6.43 -29.14 -8.21
CA PRO A 146 -7.13 -30.15 -7.42
C PRO A 146 -8.33 -30.73 -8.18
N ALA A 147 -8.34 -32.05 -8.34
CA ALA A 147 -9.60 -32.79 -8.38
C ALA A 147 -10.20 -32.69 -6.98
N ARG A 148 -11.36 -32.03 -6.86
CA ARG A 148 -12.07 -31.90 -5.59
C ARG A 148 -12.51 -33.29 -5.08
N ALA A 149 -11.86 -33.68 -4.00
CA ALA A 149 -12.50 -34.32 -2.85
C ALA A 149 -13.11 -33.17 -2.00
N HIS A 150 -14.22 -33.24 -1.28
CA HIS A 150 -15.13 -34.30 -0.86
C HIS A 150 -16.35 -33.55 -0.26
N SER A 151 -17.59 -33.94 -0.56
CA SER A 151 -18.43 -34.77 0.31
C SER A 151 -18.68 -34.19 1.71
N ARG A 152 -19.96 -34.13 2.12
CA ARG A 152 -20.55 -34.61 3.41
C ARG A 152 -21.78 -33.75 3.79
N HIS A 153 -22.89 -34.27 4.31
CA HIS A 153 -23.23 -35.54 4.94
C HIS A 153 -24.76 -35.55 5.17
N GLN A 154 -25.39 -36.72 5.23
CA GLN A 154 -26.04 -37.16 6.48
C GLN A 154 -26.25 -38.70 6.46
N PRO A 155 -26.34 -39.32 7.65
CA PRO A 155 -25.70 -40.59 7.92
C PRO A 155 -26.70 -41.73 7.99
N SER A 156 -26.31 -42.91 7.51
CA SER A 156 -26.71 -44.13 8.18
C SER A 156 -25.78 -45.28 7.87
N LYS A 157 -25.13 -45.72 8.95
CA LYS A 157 -24.93 -47.12 9.33
C LYS A 157 -24.80 -48.10 8.15
N LEU A 158 -23.59 -48.59 7.90
CA LEU A 158 -23.18 -49.97 8.22
C LEU A 158 -21.85 -50.35 7.53
N LEU A 159 -21.01 -51.01 8.32
CA LEU A 159 -20.04 -52.06 7.95
C LEU A 159 -18.59 -51.67 7.60
N LEU A 160 -17.75 -51.95 8.61
CA LEU A 160 -16.54 -52.79 8.59
C LEU A 160 -15.23 -52.24 7.99
N GLY A 161 -14.20 -52.21 8.85
CA GLY A 161 -12.81 -52.42 8.46
C GLY A 161 -11.94 -51.15 8.38
N VAL A 162 -11.61 -50.54 9.50
CA VAL A 162 -10.62 -49.46 9.58
C VAL A 162 -9.21 -50.07 9.59
N ALA A 163 -8.46 -49.85 8.52
CA ALA A 163 -7.01 -49.95 8.50
C ALA A 163 -6.43 -48.64 7.93
N ASP A 164 -5.63 -47.99 8.77
CA ASP A 164 -5.13 -46.63 8.69
C ASP A 164 -4.21 -46.33 7.49
N SER A 165 -4.62 -45.38 6.66
CA SER A 165 -3.71 -44.71 5.71
C SER A 165 -4.07 -43.24 5.43
N LYS A 166 -5.32 -42.80 5.67
CA LYS A 166 -5.76 -41.40 5.50
C LYS A 166 -5.30 -40.45 6.62
N GLY A 167 -4.93 -40.96 7.80
CA GLY A 167 -4.51 -40.14 8.94
C GLY A 167 -3.10 -39.55 8.84
N ARG A 168 -2.16 -40.24 8.16
CA ARG A 168 -0.75 -39.80 8.11
C ARG A 168 -0.51 -38.56 7.24
N HIS A 169 -1.23 -38.43 6.12
CA HIS A 169 -1.06 -37.29 5.20
C HIS A 169 -1.71 -35.99 5.71
N SER A 170 -2.82 -36.11 6.46
CA SER A 170 -3.49 -34.97 7.11
C SER A 170 -2.67 -34.39 8.27
N LEU A 171 -2.00 -35.24 9.05
CA LEU A 171 -1.14 -34.79 10.14
C LEU A 171 0.10 -34.06 9.61
N GLN A 172 0.75 -34.59 8.57
CA GLN A 172 1.94 -33.96 7.99
C GLN A 172 1.66 -32.56 7.42
N SER A 173 0.51 -32.38 6.75
CA SER A 173 0.06 -31.06 6.27
C SER A 173 -0.24 -30.09 7.42
N PHE A 174 -0.82 -30.58 8.51
CA PHE A 174 -1.08 -29.78 9.71
C PHE A 174 0.23 -29.35 10.40
N PHE A 175 1.22 -30.24 10.50
CA PHE A 175 2.54 -29.88 11.04
C PHE A 175 3.26 -28.84 10.18
N PHE A 176 3.19 -28.96 8.85
CA PHE A 176 3.80 -27.99 7.94
C PHE A 176 3.11 -26.61 8.02
N PHE A 177 1.78 -26.56 8.06
CA PHE A 177 1.05 -25.31 8.23
C PHE A 177 1.36 -24.65 9.57
N LYS A 178 1.40 -25.43 10.66
CA LYS A 178 1.80 -24.94 11.97
C LYS A 178 3.22 -24.37 11.95
N GLN A 179 4.15 -25.04 11.25
CA GLN A 179 5.53 -24.57 11.10
C GLN A 179 5.60 -23.26 10.30
N LEU A 180 4.90 -23.16 9.17
CA LEU A 180 4.83 -21.91 8.40
C LEU A 180 4.25 -20.76 9.21
N GLU A 181 3.20 -20.99 9.99
CA GLU A 181 2.61 -19.97 10.84
C GLU A 181 3.57 -19.56 11.97
N THR A 182 4.34 -20.49 12.54
CA THR A 182 5.39 -20.15 13.51
C THR A 182 6.51 -19.33 12.88
N GLU A 183 6.96 -19.64 11.67
CA GLU A 183 7.98 -18.84 10.98
C GLU A 183 7.43 -17.45 10.63
N ARG A 184 6.16 -17.35 10.20
CA ARG A 184 5.50 -16.05 9.98
C ARG A 184 5.46 -15.22 11.26
N GLN A 185 5.10 -15.83 12.38
CA GLN A 185 5.07 -15.16 13.68
C GLN A 185 6.47 -14.71 14.13
N LYS A 186 7.50 -15.52 13.90
CA LYS A 186 8.90 -15.12 14.18
C LYS A 186 9.31 -13.90 13.36
N ILE A 187 9.05 -13.90 12.06
CA ILE A 187 9.34 -12.76 11.19
C ILE A 187 8.65 -11.49 11.71
N VAL A 188 7.35 -11.57 12.00
CA VAL A 188 6.60 -10.42 12.53
C VAL A 188 7.20 -9.93 13.86
N ALA A 189 7.56 -10.85 14.77
CA ALA A 189 8.15 -10.52 16.06
C ALA A 189 9.53 -9.87 15.93
N GLU A 190 10.41 -10.39 15.06
CA GLU A 190 11.74 -9.80 14.82
C GLU A 190 11.64 -8.38 14.26
N PHE A 191 10.74 -8.16 13.29
CA PHE A 191 10.51 -6.81 12.75
C PHE A 191 9.89 -5.86 13.78
N GLN A 192 9.07 -6.37 14.69
CA GLN A 192 8.52 -5.57 15.79
C GLN A 192 9.61 -5.18 16.80
N GLN A 193 10.50 -6.11 17.15
CA GLN A 193 11.66 -5.82 17.99
C GLN A 193 12.60 -4.79 17.34
N LEU A 194 12.84 -4.91 16.03
CA LEU A 194 13.66 -3.94 15.30
C LEU A 194 13.05 -2.53 15.32
N ARG A 195 11.73 -2.41 15.12
CA ARG A 195 11.03 -1.11 15.22
C ARG A 195 11.16 -0.51 16.62
N GLN A 196 10.91 -1.32 17.67
CA GLN A 196 11.06 -0.86 19.06
C GLN A 196 12.49 -0.42 19.38
N PHE A 197 13.48 -1.16 18.87
CA PHE A 197 14.89 -0.78 19.02
C PHE A 197 15.16 0.58 18.37
N LEU A 198 14.70 0.80 17.14
CA LEU A 198 14.90 2.07 16.44
C LEU A 198 14.21 3.25 17.16
N GLU A 199 12.98 3.05 17.65
CA GLU A 199 12.26 4.05 18.45
C GLU A 199 13.02 4.42 19.74
N GLU A 200 13.60 3.43 20.43
CA GLU A 200 14.38 3.68 21.63
C GLU A 200 15.70 4.42 21.31
N GLN A 201 16.37 4.08 20.21
CA GLN A 201 17.57 4.79 19.76
C GLN A 201 17.26 6.24 19.38
N GLU A 202 16.16 6.48 18.67
CA GLU A 202 15.69 7.84 18.34
C GLU A 202 15.46 8.65 19.62
N ARG A 203 14.74 8.08 20.58
CA ARG A 203 14.47 8.73 21.87
C ARG A 203 15.75 9.07 22.63
N LEU A 204 16.72 8.15 22.66
CA LEU A 204 18.00 8.35 23.34
C LEU A 204 18.81 9.49 22.70
N LEU A 205 18.88 9.53 21.37
CA LEU A 205 19.58 10.59 20.63
C LEU A 205 18.93 11.96 20.85
N LEU A 206 17.60 12.03 20.86
CA LEU A 206 16.86 13.26 21.15
C LEU A 206 17.13 13.74 22.59
N ALA A 207 17.14 12.83 23.58
CA ALA A 207 17.46 13.17 24.96
C ALA A 207 18.91 13.68 25.13
N GLN A 208 19.87 13.08 24.42
CA GLN A 208 21.26 13.55 24.40
C GLN A 208 21.37 14.96 23.80
N LEU A 209 20.62 15.24 22.73
CA LEU A 209 20.59 16.57 22.12
C LEU A 209 19.97 17.61 23.06
N GLU A 210 18.90 17.26 23.77
CA GLU A 210 18.28 18.14 24.78
C GLU A 210 19.25 18.46 25.92
N GLU A 211 20.01 17.49 26.42
CA GLU A 211 20.98 17.72 27.49
C GLU A 211 22.13 18.62 27.02
N LEU A 212 22.63 18.41 25.80
CA LEU A 212 23.64 19.27 25.21
C LEU A 212 23.14 20.72 25.06
N ASN A 213 21.88 20.90 24.63
CA ASN A 213 21.26 22.22 24.55
C ASN A 213 21.20 22.90 25.93
N LYS A 214 20.81 22.17 26.99
CA LYS A 214 20.80 22.70 28.36
C LYS A 214 22.20 23.10 28.84
N GLU A 215 23.23 22.32 28.53
CA GLU A 215 24.60 22.68 28.87
C GLU A 215 25.07 23.96 28.17
N ILE A 216 24.71 24.12 26.89
CA ILE A 216 25.02 25.32 26.12
C ILE A 216 24.31 26.54 26.71
N GLU A 217 23.02 26.41 27.01
CA GLU A 217 22.22 27.47 27.64
C GLU A 217 22.80 27.86 29.01
N LYS A 218 23.15 26.88 29.85
CA LYS A 218 23.78 27.15 31.15
C LYS A 218 25.10 27.91 31.00
N ARG A 219 25.98 27.48 30.09
CA ARG A 219 27.26 28.18 29.83
C ARG A 219 27.04 29.60 29.32
N ARG A 220 26.05 29.80 28.44
CA ARG A 220 25.66 31.12 27.95
C ARG A 220 25.20 32.01 29.11
N ASP A 221 24.32 31.51 29.96
CA ASP A 221 23.75 32.27 31.07
C ASP A 221 24.82 32.63 32.12
N GLU A 222 25.75 31.71 32.41
CA GLU A 222 26.93 31.98 33.24
C GLU A 222 27.83 33.08 32.65
N TYR A 223 28.06 33.04 31.33
CA TYR A 223 28.85 34.06 30.64
C TYR A 223 28.15 35.43 30.67
N VAL A 224 26.84 35.46 30.40
CA VAL A 224 26.03 36.68 30.46
C VAL A 224 26.04 37.27 31.87
N ALA A 225 25.94 36.45 32.92
CA ALA A 225 25.99 36.90 34.31
C ALA A 225 27.34 37.58 34.63
N LYS A 226 28.47 36.96 34.24
CA LYS A 226 29.81 37.54 34.44
C LYS A 226 29.97 38.89 33.74
N VAL A 227 29.59 38.97 32.47
CA VAL A 227 29.65 40.23 31.72
C VAL A 227 28.75 41.30 32.36
N SER A 228 27.58 40.92 32.86
CA SER A 228 26.67 41.86 33.54
C SER A 228 27.23 42.37 34.87
N GLU A 229 27.94 41.53 35.62
CA GLU A 229 28.64 41.91 36.85
C GLU A 229 29.79 42.88 36.56
N GLU A 230 30.61 42.59 35.55
CA GLU A 230 31.67 43.49 35.08
C GLU A 230 31.11 44.85 34.64
N LEU A 231 30.03 44.85 33.84
CA LEU A 231 29.33 46.08 33.43
C LEU A 231 28.80 46.88 34.63
N SER A 232 28.28 46.20 35.65
CA SER A 232 27.79 46.85 36.88
C SER A 232 28.93 47.47 37.69
N SER A 233 30.07 46.79 37.76
CA SER A 233 31.31 47.29 38.40
C SER A 233 31.85 48.53 37.67
N PHE A 234 31.95 48.47 36.34
CA PHE A 234 32.38 49.62 35.54
C PHE A 234 31.41 50.79 35.66
N SER A 235 30.10 50.54 35.64
CA SER A 235 29.08 51.57 35.84
C SER A 235 29.21 52.26 37.20
N SER A 236 29.44 51.47 38.26
CA SER A 236 29.68 52.02 39.61
C SER A 236 30.94 52.88 39.67
N LEU A 237 32.03 52.44 39.05
CA LEU A 237 33.28 53.19 38.99
C LEU A 237 33.13 54.50 38.20
N ILE A 238 32.39 54.49 37.08
CA ILE A 238 32.06 55.70 36.31
C ILE A 238 31.31 56.68 37.20
N ASN A 239 30.26 56.22 37.91
CA ASN A 239 29.49 57.07 38.83
C ASN A 239 30.36 57.66 39.95
N GLU A 240 31.26 56.87 40.53
CA GLU A 240 32.21 57.38 41.54
C GLU A 240 33.15 58.46 40.97
N MET A 241 33.65 58.25 39.76
CA MET A 241 34.50 59.22 39.08
C MET A 241 33.74 60.51 38.78
N GLU A 242 32.50 60.41 38.29
CA GLU A 242 31.63 61.56 38.03
C GLU A 242 31.33 62.36 39.31
N GLN A 243 31.04 61.69 40.43
CA GLN A 243 30.84 62.35 41.72
C GLN A 243 32.09 63.09 42.20
N LYS A 244 33.29 62.48 42.07
CA LYS A 244 34.56 63.13 42.43
C LYS A 244 34.84 64.36 41.55
N CYS A 245 34.48 64.32 40.28
CA CYS A 245 34.58 65.47 39.37
C CYS A 245 33.63 66.61 39.74
N GLN A 246 32.50 66.32 40.38
CA GLN A 246 31.50 67.30 40.81
C GLN A 246 31.77 67.90 42.20
N GLN A 247 32.75 67.40 42.97
CA GLN A 247 33.10 67.99 44.27
C GLN A 247 33.79 69.37 44.11
N PRO A 248 33.40 70.37 44.91
CA PRO A 248 33.97 71.71 44.81
C PRO A 248 35.45 71.68 45.22
N LYS A 249 36.32 72.25 44.38
CA LYS A 249 37.72 72.50 44.75
C LYS A 249 37.74 73.51 45.90
N HIS A 250 38.08 73.06 47.11
CA HIS A 250 38.31 73.97 48.23
C HIS A 250 39.38 75.00 47.84
N PRO A 251 39.15 76.31 48.11
CA PRO A 251 40.17 77.31 47.88
C PRO A 251 41.34 77.03 48.83
N ARG A 252 42.55 76.85 48.29
CA ARG A 252 43.78 76.98 49.08
C ARG A 252 43.94 78.46 49.40
N THR A 253 43.91 78.76 50.70
CA THR A 253 44.47 79.92 51.44
C THR A 253 44.57 81.24 50.71
#